data_AF-A0A354MT51-F1
#
_entry.id   AF-A0A354MT51-F1
#
_cell.length_a   1.000
_cell.length_b   1.000
_cell.length_c   1.000
_cell.angle_alpha   90.00
_cell.angle_beta   90.00
_cell.angle_gamma   90.00
#
_symmetry.space_group_name_H-M   'P 1'
#
loop_
_entity.id
_entity.type
_entity.pdbx_description
1 polymer ?
#
loop_
_entity_poly.entity_id
_entity_poly.type
_entity_poly.pdbx_seq_one_letter_code
_entity_poly.pdbx_strand_id
1 'polypeptide(L)'
;MKVQFIGATHEVTGSCTLLEVNGRYYLVDCGMEQGEDIFQNVPLPVPANAIEAVFLTHAHIDHSGMLPKLCKDGFRGQIYATESTCNLCRIMLMDSAHIQESEAQWRTRKAERAGEPAVEPVYDTNDAAAALRLLRPCQYNAAVQAAEGIIIRMTDIGHLLGSAAIEMWLTEGQQTRKIVFSGDVGNTNQPLLRDPQPVAETEYLVIESTYGDRLHPKKRGDAVGELASCIQRALDRGGNLVIPAFAVGRTQEMLYAIREIKQRGLVKGHDRFPVYVDSPLAVEATGIFLQCDPTDFDEETQAILKQGVNPIWFDGLKLAVSSDESKLINTDP
;
A
#
# COMPACT_ATOMS: atom_id res chain seq x y z
N MET A 1 11.13 -12.88 -24.86
CA MET A 1 10.61 -12.56 -23.52
C MET A 1 11.77 -12.55 -22.55
N LYS A 2 11.99 -11.45 -21.83
CA LYS A 2 13.01 -11.35 -20.77
C LYS A 2 12.42 -10.70 -19.52
N VAL A 3 12.96 -11.09 -18.37
CA VAL A 3 12.64 -10.51 -17.05
C VAL A 3 13.95 -10.04 -16.46
N GLN A 4 13.98 -8.80 -15.96
CA GLN A 4 15.11 -8.24 -15.25
C GLN A 4 14.63 -7.58 -13.96
N PHE A 5 15.14 -8.04 -12.82
CA PHE A 5 14.88 -7.43 -11.53
C PHE A 5 15.74 -6.18 -11.38
N ILE A 6 15.09 -5.04 -11.11
CA ILE A 6 15.74 -3.72 -11.04
C ILE A 6 15.97 -3.31 -9.58
N GLY A 7 14.98 -3.58 -8.72
CA GLY A 7 15.10 -3.37 -7.28
C GLY A 7 14.31 -4.36 -6.45
N ALA A 8 14.44 -4.25 -5.12
CA ALA A 8 13.93 -5.20 -4.13
C ALA A 8 14.46 -6.64 -4.31
N THR A 9 15.73 -6.78 -4.72
CA THR A 9 16.42 -8.08 -4.76
C THR A 9 17.43 -8.16 -3.62
N HIS A 10 17.18 -9.06 -2.67
CA HIS A 10 17.87 -9.17 -1.36
C HIS A 10 17.51 -8.08 -0.35
N GLU A 11 16.48 -7.29 -0.62
CA GLU A 11 15.91 -6.28 0.26
C GLU A 11 14.39 -6.21 0.09
N VAL A 12 13.71 -5.44 0.95
CA VAL A 12 12.25 -5.40 0.99
C VAL A 12 11.68 -4.31 0.09
N THR A 13 12.30 -3.13 0.07
CA THR A 13 11.66 -1.93 -0.50
C THR A 13 12.18 -1.59 -1.89
N GLY A 14 11.41 -0.81 -2.66
CA GLY A 14 11.84 -0.38 -4.00
C GLY A 14 11.56 -1.42 -5.08
N SER A 15 10.44 -2.15 -4.98
CA SER A 15 10.04 -3.17 -5.94
C SER A 15 9.95 -2.61 -7.36
N CYS A 16 10.72 -3.19 -8.27
CA CYS A 16 10.72 -2.80 -9.68
C CYS A 16 11.24 -3.96 -10.53
N THR A 17 10.41 -4.48 -11.43
CA THR A 17 10.81 -5.52 -12.39
C THR A 17 10.53 -5.07 -13.82
N LEU A 18 11.55 -5.13 -14.67
CA LEU A 18 11.45 -4.84 -16.10
C LEU A 18 11.12 -6.12 -16.89
N LEU A 19 10.10 -6.02 -17.73
CA LEU A 19 9.71 -7.04 -18.70
C LEU A 19 9.99 -6.56 -20.13
N GLU A 20 10.61 -7.43 -20.93
CA GLU A 20 10.79 -7.24 -22.37
C GLU A 20 9.96 -8.28 -23.13
N VAL A 21 8.98 -7.82 -23.92
CA VAL A 21 8.09 -8.69 -24.72
C VAL A 21 7.95 -8.07 -26.11
N ASN A 22 8.24 -8.84 -27.18
CA ASN A 22 8.23 -8.35 -28.56
C ASN A 22 9.13 -7.12 -28.79
N GLY A 23 10.26 -7.03 -28.07
CA GLY A 23 11.18 -5.88 -28.13
C GLY A 23 10.64 -4.58 -27.51
N ARG A 24 9.55 -4.65 -26.74
CA ARG A 24 8.92 -3.54 -26.02
C ARG A 24 9.06 -3.73 -24.51
N TYR A 25 9.02 -2.63 -23.76
CA TYR A 25 9.35 -2.62 -22.34
C TYR A 25 8.16 -2.28 -21.46
N TYR A 26 8.03 -3.00 -20.35
CA TYR A 26 6.95 -2.85 -19.37
C TYR A 26 7.52 -3.00 -17.97
N LEU A 27 6.87 -2.39 -16.97
CA LEU A 27 7.24 -2.58 -15.57
C LEU A 27 6.17 -3.34 -14.80
N VAL A 28 6.61 -4.18 -13.86
CA VAL A 28 5.80 -4.62 -12.72
C VAL A 28 6.34 -3.88 -11.50
N ASP A 29 5.47 -3.08 -10.88
CA ASP A 29 5.78 -2.11 -9.84
C ASP A 29 6.84 -1.06 -10.24
N CYS A 30 6.87 0.05 -9.49
CA CYS A 30 7.88 1.10 -9.59
C CYS A 30 7.97 1.78 -8.21
N GLY A 31 8.61 1.07 -7.28
CA GLY A 31 8.69 1.41 -5.87
C GLY A 31 9.78 2.39 -5.50
N MET A 32 9.57 3.12 -4.41
CA MET A 32 10.60 3.92 -3.75
C MET A 32 11.26 3.13 -2.63
N GLU A 33 12.58 3.10 -2.62
CA GLU A 33 13.35 2.49 -1.54
C GLU A 33 13.15 3.25 -0.21
N GLN A 34 13.05 2.52 0.89
CA GLN A 34 12.89 3.09 2.23
C GLN A 34 13.86 2.42 3.21
N GLY A 35 14.54 3.23 4.03
CA GLY A 35 15.49 2.74 5.02
C GLY A 35 16.94 3.00 4.64
N GLU A 36 17.85 2.19 5.15
CA GLU A 36 19.27 2.28 4.84
C GLU A 36 19.57 1.57 3.51
N ASP A 37 20.18 2.29 2.57
CA ASP A 37 20.65 1.80 1.28
C ASP A 37 21.90 0.93 1.49
N ILE A 38 21.67 -0.35 1.80
CA ILE A 38 22.70 -1.37 2.00
C ILE A 38 23.03 -2.07 0.68
N PHE A 39 22.06 -2.13 -0.24
CA PHE A 39 22.16 -2.80 -1.53
C PHE A 39 21.99 -1.80 -2.67
N GLN A 40 23.00 -1.71 -3.53
CA GLN A 40 22.94 -0.80 -4.67
C GLN A 40 22.00 -1.36 -5.74
N ASN A 41 20.79 -0.79 -5.83
CA ASN A 41 19.85 -1.06 -6.90
C ASN A 41 20.41 -0.63 -8.27
N VAL A 42 20.07 -1.39 -9.32
CA VAL A 42 20.53 -1.06 -10.68
C VAL A 42 19.64 0.05 -11.27
N PRO A 43 20.21 1.02 -12.02
CA PRO A 43 19.37 1.97 -12.74
C PRO A 43 18.54 1.23 -13.79
N LEU A 44 17.37 1.77 -14.09
CA LEU A 44 16.53 1.26 -15.17
C LEU A 44 17.35 1.27 -16.48
N PRO A 45 17.51 0.12 -17.17
CA PRO A 45 18.40 -0.01 -18.34
C PRO A 45 17.80 0.59 -19.62
N VAL A 46 16.59 1.14 -19.54
CA VAL A 46 15.86 1.79 -20.64
C VAL A 46 15.35 3.15 -20.19
N PRO A 47 15.24 4.13 -21.10
CA PRO A 47 14.67 5.43 -20.75
C PRO A 47 13.17 5.29 -20.42
N ALA A 48 12.66 6.15 -19.54
CA ALA A 48 11.26 6.09 -19.08
C ALA A 48 10.23 6.21 -20.23
N ASN A 49 10.56 6.95 -21.29
CA ASN A 49 9.70 7.09 -22.46
C ASN A 49 9.62 5.84 -23.36
N ALA A 50 10.48 4.84 -23.14
CA ALA A 50 10.43 3.55 -23.84
C ALA A 50 9.53 2.53 -23.13
N ILE A 51 9.09 2.80 -21.89
CA ILE A 51 8.16 1.95 -21.16
C ILE A 51 6.74 2.23 -21.65
N GLU A 52 6.04 1.17 -22.08
CA GLU A 52 4.70 1.29 -22.65
C GLU A 52 3.57 1.16 -21.63
N ALA A 53 3.78 0.39 -20.56
CA ALA A 53 2.84 0.29 -19.45
C ALA A 53 3.53 -0.14 -18.15
N VAL A 54 2.86 0.15 -17.04
CA VAL A 54 3.21 -0.33 -15.70
C VAL A 54 2.06 -1.16 -15.16
N PHE A 55 2.37 -2.28 -14.50
CA PHE A 55 1.43 -3.14 -13.80
C PHE A 55 1.71 -3.03 -12.30
N LEU A 56 0.80 -2.43 -11.55
CA LEU A 56 1.00 -2.13 -10.13
C LEU A 56 0.24 -3.14 -9.27
N THR A 57 0.97 -3.80 -8.37
CA THR A 57 0.42 -4.83 -7.47
C THR A 57 -0.45 -4.23 -6.38
N HIS A 58 0.02 -3.17 -5.73
CA HIS A 58 -0.70 -2.46 -4.68
C HIS A 58 -0.12 -1.05 -4.42
N ALA A 59 -0.76 -0.29 -3.52
CA ALA A 59 -0.52 1.14 -3.36
C ALA A 59 0.64 1.52 -2.44
N HIS A 60 1.32 0.57 -1.77
CA HIS A 60 2.42 0.95 -0.88
C HIS A 60 3.55 1.66 -1.63
N ILE A 61 4.22 2.61 -0.96
CA ILE A 61 5.21 3.50 -1.57
C ILE A 61 6.44 2.72 -2.08
N ASP A 62 6.77 1.62 -1.46
CA ASP A 62 7.80 0.69 -1.91
C ASP A 62 7.41 -0.15 -3.14
N HIS A 63 6.18 0.01 -3.66
CA HIS A 63 5.71 -0.54 -4.94
C HIS A 63 5.26 0.54 -5.94
N SER A 64 4.76 1.68 -5.47
CA SER A 64 4.20 2.74 -6.32
C SER A 64 4.97 4.07 -6.29
N GLY A 65 5.87 4.25 -5.33
CA GLY A 65 6.44 5.55 -4.95
C GLY A 65 7.28 6.23 -6.03
N MET A 66 7.83 5.48 -6.99
CA MET A 66 8.62 6.06 -8.08
C MET A 66 7.81 6.30 -9.37
N LEU A 67 6.50 6.00 -9.39
CA LEU A 67 5.62 6.33 -10.52
C LEU A 67 5.63 7.84 -10.88
N PRO A 68 5.60 8.79 -9.92
CA PRO A 68 5.72 10.21 -10.25
C PRO A 68 7.06 10.55 -10.91
N LYS A 69 8.17 10.00 -10.41
CA LYS A 69 9.50 10.19 -11.02
C LYS A 69 9.55 9.62 -12.43
N LEU A 70 8.97 8.44 -12.64
CA LEU A 70 8.89 7.81 -13.95
C LEU A 70 8.15 8.71 -14.96
N CYS A 71 7.05 9.35 -14.52
CA CYS A 71 6.29 10.31 -15.32
C CYS A 71 7.09 11.59 -15.62
N LYS A 72 7.76 12.15 -14.62
CA LYS A 72 8.69 13.28 -14.74
C LYS A 72 9.76 13.00 -15.80
N ASP A 73 10.28 11.78 -15.83
CA ASP A 73 11.33 11.33 -16.75
C ASP A 73 10.85 11.01 -18.18
N GLY A 74 9.54 11.11 -18.44
CA GLY A 74 9.00 11.02 -19.80
C GLY A 74 8.09 9.82 -20.07
N PHE A 75 7.77 8.98 -19.08
CA PHE A 75 6.76 7.94 -19.24
C PHE A 75 5.37 8.53 -19.52
N ARG A 76 4.64 7.93 -20.47
CA ARG A 76 3.29 8.36 -20.89
C ARG A 76 2.31 7.19 -21.05
N GLY A 77 2.73 5.97 -20.70
CA GLY A 77 1.91 4.77 -20.80
C GLY A 77 0.81 4.70 -19.74
N GLN A 78 0.04 3.61 -19.76
CA GLN A 78 -0.99 3.37 -18.75
C GLN A 78 -0.42 2.61 -17.55
N ILE A 79 -0.95 2.88 -16.35
CA ILE A 79 -0.62 2.19 -15.10
C ILE A 79 -1.82 1.36 -14.68
N TYR A 80 -1.74 0.05 -14.87
CA TYR A 80 -2.83 -0.88 -14.58
C TYR A 80 -2.78 -1.30 -13.10
N ALA A 81 -3.88 -1.09 -12.39
CA ALA A 81 -4.04 -1.49 -10.99
C ALA A 81 -5.51 -1.79 -10.71
N THR A 82 -5.85 -2.34 -9.54
CA THR A 82 -7.26 -2.43 -9.11
C THR A 82 -7.83 -1.05 -8.78
N GLU A 83 -9.16 -0.92 -8.78
CA GLU A 83 -9.81 0.36 -8.45
C GLU A 83 -9.44 0.87 -7.05
N SER A 84 -9.47 0.00 -6.05
CA SER A 84 -9.04 0.32 -4.69
C SER A 84 -7.57 0.71 -4.61
N THR A 85 -6.66 0.04 -5.34
CA THR A 85 -5.26 0.46 -5.44
C THR A 85 -5.15 1.85 -6.08
N CYS A 86 -5.89 2.14 -7.16
CA CYS A 86 -5.90 3.49 -7.76
C CYS A 86 -6.38 4.56 -6.75
N ASN A 87 -7.39 4.25 -5.94
CA ASN A 87 -7.91 5.17 -4.92
C ASN A 87 -6.86 5.45 -3.84
N LEU A 88 -6.21 4.42 -3.32
CA LEU A 88 -5.14 4.56 -2.35
C LEU A 88 -3.93 5.32 -2.93
N CYS A 89 -3.52 5.06 -4.17
CA CYS A 89 -2.43 5.80 -4.81
C CYS A 89 -2.68 7.32 -4.86
N ARG A 90 -3.94 7.77 -5.00
CA ARG A 90 -4.25 9.21 -5.05
C ARG A 90 -3.82 9.94 -3.79
N ILE A 91 -4.01 9.34 -2.63
CA ILE A 91 -3.63 9.95 -1.36
C ILE A 91 -2.16 9.69 -1.06
N MET A 92 -1.67 8.47 -1.33
CA MET A 92 -0.30 8.06 -1.01
C MET A 92 0.75 8.79 -1.84
N LEU A 93 0.55 8.93 -3.16
CA LEU A 93 1.52 9.60 -4.02
C LEU A 93 1.53 11.12 -3.80
N MET A 94 0.38 11.72 -3.46
CA MET A 94 0.30 13.14 -3.12
C MET A 94 1.01 13.42 -1.79
N ASP A 95 0.73 12.63 -0.74
CA ASP A 95 1.42 12.78 0.55
C ASP A 95 2.94 12.58 0.40
N SER A 96 3.35 11.55 -0.34
CA SER A 96 4.75 11.30 -0.64
C SER A 96 5.41 12.49 -1.36
N ALA A 97 4.74 13.11 -2.34
CA ALA A 97 5.27 14.30 -3.00
C ALA A 97 5.46 15.49 -2.05
N HIS A 98 4.51 15.75 -1.14
CA HIS A 98 4.65 16.79 -0.12
C HIS A 98 5.84 16.52 0.82
N ILE A 99 6.08 15.25 1.18
CA ILE A 99 7.25 14.84 1.97
C ILE A 99 8.54 15.12 1.19
N GLN A 100 8.61 14.71 -0.08
CA GLN A 100 9.78 14.95 -0.95
C GLN A 100 10.09 16.46 -1.09
N GLU A 101 9.07 17.29 -1.34
CA GLU A 101 9.21 18.74 -1.41
C GLU A 101 9.70 19.33 -0.07
N SER A 102 9.13 18.89 1.05
CA SER A 102 9.50 19.36 2.39
C SER A 102 10.95 19.01 2.76
N GLU A 103 11.38 17.79 2.44
CA GLU A 103 12.77 17.35 2.63
C GLU A 103 13.74 18.15 1.77
N ALA A 104 13.42 18.34 0.48
CA ALA A 104 14.23 19.11 -0.44
C ALA A 104 14.39 20.56 0.01
N GLN A 105 13.31 21.19 0.50
CA GLN A 105 13.34 22.54 1.08
C GLN A 105 14.23 22.60 2.34
N TRP A 106 14.12 21.61 3.24
CA TRP A 106 14.95 21.56 4.44
C TRP A 106 16.44 21.39 4.09
N ARG A 107 16.77 20.49 3.15
CA ARG A 107 18.14 20.27 2.67
C ARG A 107 18.68 21.52 1.95
N THR A 108 17.87 22.19 1.15
CA THR A 108 18.23 23.45 0.49
C THR A 108 18.61 24.53 1.49
N ARG A 109 17.82 24.75 2.55
CA ARG A 109 18.16 25.72 3.61
C ARG A 109 19.48 25.41 4.31
N LYS A 110 19.86 24.14 4.39
CA LYS A 110 21.15 23.70 4.94
C LYS A 110 22.29 23.91 3.94
N ALA A 111 22.08 23.57 2.67
CA ALA A 111 23.03 23.76 1.57
C ALA A 111 23.36 25.25 1.35
N GLU A 112 22.35 26.12 1.34
CA GLU A 112 22.53 27.58 1.22
C GLU A 112 23.45 28.15 2.31
N ARG A 113 23.34 27.65 3.55
CA ARG A 113 24.23 28.06 4.66
C ARG A 113 25.67 27.59 4.46
N ALA A 114 25.88 26.55 3.67
CA ALA A 114 27.19 26.01 3.30
C ALA A 114 27.72 26.55 1.96
N GLY A 115 26.94 27.39 1.24
CA GLY A 115 27.28 27.86 -0.10
C GLY A 115 27.14 26.80 -1.20
N GLU A 116 26.37 25.75 -0.94
CA GLU A 116 26.08 24.64 -1.86
C GLU A 116 24.78 24.91 -2.66
N PRO A 117 24.59 24.28 -3.83
CA PRO A 117 23.38 24.44 -4.64
C PRO A 117 22.12 23.91 -3.94
N ALA A 118 20.97 24.41 -4.34
CA ALA A 118 19.67 23.93 -3.88
C ALA A 118 19.48 22.44 -4.23
N VAL A 119 18.77 21.74 -3.36
CA VAL A 119 18.43 20.32 -3.53
C VAL A 119 17.02 20.26 -4.10
N GLU A 120 16.89 19.67 -5.28
CA GLU A 120 15.60 19.40 -5.91
C GLU A 120 14.94 18.15 -5.32
N PRO A 121 13.61 18.14 -5.15
CA PRO A 121 12.90 16.92 -4.75
C PRO A 121 12.97 15.87 -5.87
N VAL A 122 12.86 14.60 -5.50
CA VAL A 122 12.81 13.49 -6.47
C VAL A 122 11.69 13.76 -7.49
N TYR A 123 10.51 14.11 -6.99
CA TYR A 123 9.35 14.60 -7.75
C TYR A 123 8.52 15.55 -6.89
N ASP A 124 7.67 16.34 -7.54
CA ASP A 124 6.78 17.30 -6.89
C ASP A 124 5.31 16.85 -6.94
N THR A 125 4.41 17.66 -6.39
CA THR A 125 2.96 17.38 -6.40
C THR A 125 2.35 17.38 -7.81
N ASN A 126 2.93 18.11 -8.76
CA ASN A 126 2.47 18.12 -10.16
C ASN A 126 2.84 16.81 -10.87
N ASP A 127 4.04 16.30 -10.61
CA ASP A 127 4.53 15.02 -11.10
C ASP A 127 3.64 13.87 -10.56
N ALA A 128 3.27 13.91 -9.28
CA ALA A 128 2.34 12.95 -8.69
C ALA A 128 0.95 13.04 -9.35
N ALA A 129 0.40 14.24 -9.50
CA ALA A 129 -0.87 14.45 -10.20
C ALA A 129 -0.82 13.98 -11.66
N ALA A 130 0.32 14.11 -12.34
CA ALA A 130 0.51 13.60 -13.70
C ALA A 130 0.49 12.07 -13.73
N ALA A 131 1.17 11.40 -12.80
CA ALA A 131 1.14 9.93 -12.69
C ALA A 131 -0.26 9.39 -12.40
N LEU A 132 -1.01 10.05 -11.51
CA LEU A 132 -2.37 9.65 -11.15
C LEU A 132 -3.34 9.68 -12.35
N ARG A 133 -3.11 10.54 -13.35
CA ARG A 133 -3.91 10.59 -14.59
C ARG A 133 -3.67 9.41 -15.52
N LEU A 134 -2.58 8.67 -15.33
CA LEU A 134 -2.22 7.48 -16.11
C LEU A 134 -2.76 6.18 -15.50
N LEU A 135 -3.38 6.25 -14.31
CA LEU A 135 -3.98 5.09 -13.66
C LEU A 135 -5.18 4.56 -14.45
N ARG A 136 -5.18 3.25 -14.68
CA ARG A 136 -6.23 2.51 -15.37
C ARG A 136 -6.76 1.40 -14.44
N PRO A 137 -7.95 1.60 -13.83
CA PRO A 137 -8.53 0.62 -12.92
C PRO A 137 -8.91 -0.67 -13.66
N CYS A 138 -8.67 -1.81 -13.01
CA CYS A 138 -8.98 -3.16 -13.46
C CYS A 138 -9.82 -3.88 -12.41
N GLN A 139 -10.82 -4.63 -12.85
CA GLN A 139 -11.58 -5.50 -11.96
C GLN A 139 -10.77 -6.75 -11.64
N TYR A 140 -10.93 -7.26 -10.42
CA TYR A 140 -10.43 -8.57 -10.05
C TYR A 140 -10.96 -9.64 -10.99
N ASN A 141 -10.12 -10.63 -11.29
CA ASN A 141 -10.40 -11.81 -12.08
C ASN A 141 -10.82 -11.56 -13.55
N ALA A 142 -10.89 -10.30 -13.98
CA ALA A 142 -11.13 -9.93 -15.37
C ALA A 142 -9.85 -9.98 -16.20
N ALA A 143 -9.90 -10.61 -17.37
CA ALA A 143 -8.82 -10.58 -18.34
C ALA A 143 -8.81 -9.24 -19.07
N VAL A 144 -7.65 -8.57 -19.09
CA VAL A 144 -7.46 -7.27 -19.73
C VAL A 144 -6.36 -7.38 -20.79
N GLN A 145 -6.69 -7.08 -22.05
CA GLN A 145 -5.68 -6.88 -23.09
C GLN A 145 -4.95 -5.56 -22.80
N ALA A 146 -3.74 -5.65 -22.25
CA ALA A 146 -2.99 -4.49 -21.79
C ALA A 146 -2.09 -3.88 -22.88
N ALA A 147 -1.51 -4.73 -23.73
CA ALA A 147 -0.67 -4.36 -24.86
C ALA A 147 -0.65 -5.49 -25.90
N GLU A 148 -0.01 -5.29 -27.04
CA GLU A 148 0.17 -6.35 -28.03
C GLU A 148 0.94 -7.53 -27.43
N GLY A 149 0.33 -8.71 -27.44
CA GLY A 149 0.90 -9.92 -26.83
C GLY A 149 0.88 -9.95 -25.30
N ILE A 150 0.20 -9.02 -24.61
CA ILE A 150 0.09 -9.03 -23.15
C ILE A 150 -1.38 -8.98 -22.71
N ILE A 151 -1.80 -10.06 -22.06
CA ILE A 151 -3.06 -10.12 -21.31
C ILE A 151 -2.70 -10.21 -19.83
N ILE A 152 -3.38 -9.42 -19.00
CA ILE A 152 -3.22 -9.46 -17.55
C ILE A 152 -4.53 -9.84 -16.87
N ARG A 153 -4.43 -10.36 -15.65
CA ARG A 153 -5.54 -10.53 -14.71
C ARG A 153 -5.06 -10.19 -13.30
N MET A 154 -5.86 -9.40 -12.58
CA MET A 154 -5.61 -9.08 -11.18
C MET A 154 -6.29 -10.12 -10.30
N THR A 155 -5.54 -10.79 -9.44
CA THR A 155 -6.06 -11.82 -8.53
C THR A 155 -5.82 -11.37 -7.10
N ASP A 156 -6.87 -11.30 -6.28
CA ASP A 156 -6.76 -10.75 -4.93
C ASP A 156 -5.78 -11.57 -4.09
N ILE A 157 -4.83 -10.88 -3.46
CA ILE A 157 -3.78 -11.47 -2.64
C ILE A 157 -3.90 -11.09 -1.16
N GLY A 158 -4.93 -10.34 -0.76
CA GLY A 158 -5.31 -10.12 0.64
C GLY A 158 -4.30 -9.34 1.50
N HIS A 159 -3.36 -8.63 0.90
CA HIS A 159 -2.32 -7.88 1.61
C HIS A 159 -2.76 -6.48 2.04
N LEU A 160 -3.34 -5.75 1.09
CA LEU A 160 -3.89 -4.41 1.25
C LEU A 160 -5.24 -4.36 0.53
N LEU A 161 -6.10 -3.41 0.89
CA LEU A 161 -7.32 -3.15 0.11
C LEU A 161 -6.94 -2.86 -1.35
N GLY A 162 -7.43 -3.68 -2.28
CA GLY A 162 -7.07 -3.58 -3.69
C GLY A 162 -5.77 -4.29 -4.10
N SER A 163 -5.03 -4.89 -3.18
CA SER A 163 -3.81 -5.63 -3.53
C SER A 163 -4.09 -6.80 -4.48
N ALA A 164 -3.18 -7.05 -5.40
CA ALA A 164 -3.34 -8.11 -6.37
C ALA A 164 -2.01 -8.77 -6.75
N ALA A 165 -2.03 -10.09 -6.85
CA ALA A 165 -1.13 -10.80 -7.72
C ALA A 165 -1.51 -10.52 -9.18
N ILE A 166 -0.50 -10.29 -10.02
CA ILE A 166 -0.69 -9.99 -11.44
C ILE A 166 -0.33 -11.24 -12.24
N GLU A 167 -1.36 -11.89 -12.76
CA GLU A 167 -1.19 -12.99 -13.72
C GLU A 167 -1.03 -12.42 -15.13
N MET A 168 0.05 -12.79 -15.81
CA MET A 168 0.40 -12.23 -17.13
C MET A 168 0.60 -13.34 -18.15
N TRP A 169 -0.19 -13.31 -19.23
CA TRP A 169 0.02 -14.14 -20.41
C TRP A 169 0.77 -13.31 -21.45
N LEU A 170 2.01 -13.69 -21.70
CA LEU A 170 2.95 -13.00 -22.58
C LEU A 170 3.11 -13.82 -23.86
N THR A 171 2.89 -13.21 -25.01
CA THR A 171 2.94 -13.85 -26.33
C THR A 171 3.99 -13.18 -27.20
N GLU A 172 4.95 -13.97 -27.69
CA GLU A 172 5.98 -13.57 -28.65
C GLU A 172 6.04 -14.57 -29.80
N GLY A 173 5.71 -14.10 -31.01
CA GLY A 173 5.47 -14.97 -32.16
C GLY A 173 4.33 -15.96 -31.91
N GLN A 174 4.64 -17.27 -31.95
CA GLN A 174 3.68 -18.35 -31.70
C GLN A 174 3.73 -18.91 -30.25
N GLN A 175 4.59 -18.35 -29.39
CA GLN A 175 4.76 -18.84 -28.03
C GLN A 175 4.04 -17.94 -27.04
N THR A 176 3.15 -18.52 -26.25
CA THR A 176 2.54 -17.87 -25.08
C THR A 176 3.09 -18.51 -23.82
N ARG A 177 3.48 -17.68 -22.85
CA ARG A 177 3.95 -18.08 -21.51
C ARG A 177 3.18 -17.34 -20.44
N LYS A 178 2.96 -18.00 -19.30
CA LYS A 178 2.35 -17.40 -18.13
C LYS A 178 3.38 -17.17 -17.02
N ILE A 179 3.47 -15.92 -16.56
CA ILE A 179 4.21 -15.51 -15.37
C ILE A 179 3.27 -14.83 -14.39
N VAL A 180 3.51 -15.03 -13.10
CA VAL A 180 2.72 -14.45 -12.02
C VAL A 180 3.66 -13.69 -11.10
N PHE A 181 3.30 -12.45 -10.80
CA PHE A 181 3.93 -11.64 -9.77
C PHE A 181 2.99 -11.56 -8.58
N SER A 182 3.40 -12.03 -7.41
CA SER A 182 2.50 -12.02 -6.25
C SER A 182 2.21 -10.63 -5.70
N GLY A 183 3.15 -9.69 -5.89
CA GLY A 183 3.26 -8.55 -4.98
C GLY A 183 3.53 -9.06 -3.56
N ASP A 184 3.07 -8.31 -2.57
CA ASP A 184 3.10 -8.77 -1.18
C ASP A 184 1.92 -9.70 -0.91
N VAL A 185 2.17 -10.78 -0.17
CA VAL A 185 1.16 -11.81 0.07
C VAL A 185 0.50 -11.61 1.42
N GLY A 186 -0.81 -11.40 1.41
CA GLY A 186 -1.62 -11.30 2.60
C GLY A 186 -1.65 -12.57 3.42
N ASN A 187 -2.09 -12.44 4.67
CA ASN A 187 -2.31 -13.59 5.53
C ASN A 187 -3.80 -13.96 5.53
N THR A 188 -4.12 -15.21 5.85
CA THR A 188 -5.51 -15.67 5.99
C THR A 188 -6.17 -15.14 7.26
N ASN A 189 -7.50 -15.00 7.22
CA ASN A 189 -8.39 -14.55 8.28
C ASN A 189 -8.01 -13.17 8.84
N GLN A 190 -7.45 -12.29 8.00
CA GLN A 190 -7.25 -10.89 8.39
C GLN A 190 -8.60 -10.17 8.42
N PRO A 191 -8.85 -9.32 9.42
CA PRO A 191 -10.03 -8.48 9.39
C PRO A 191 -10.04 -7.59 8.15
N LEU A 192 -11.23 -7.31 7.63
CA LEU A 192 -11.49 -6.47 6.46
C LEU A 192 -11.12 -7.15 5.14
N LEU A 193 -9.91 -7.68 5.02
CA LEU A 193 -9.36 -8.15 3.75
C LEU A 193 -9.76 -9.59 3.46
N ARG A 194 -10.08 -9.89 2.19
CA ARG A 194 -10.30 -11.27 1.74
C ARG A 194 -9.01 -12.09 1.88
N ASP A 195 -9.18 -13.38 2.10
CA ASP A 195 -8.06 -14.32 2.06
C ASP A 195 -7.39 -14.30 0.67
N PRO A 196 -6.05 -14.47 0.59
CA PRO A 196 -5.34 -14.55 -0.68
C PRO A 196 -5.94 -15.65 -1.57
N GLN A 197 -6.34 -15.29 -2.80
CA GLN A 197 -6.89 -16.23 -3.75
C GLN A 197 -5.77 -17.05 -4.41
N PRO A 198 -5.94 -18.38 -4.56
CA PRO A 198 -4.92 -19.20 -5.20
C PRO A 198 -4.87 -18.92 -6.71
N VAL A 199 -3.66 -18.87 -7.25
CA VAL A 199 -3.46 -18.89 -8.70
C VAL A 199 -3.42 -20.35 -9.18
N ALA A 200 -4.32 -20.70 -10.11
CA ALA A 200 -4.55 -22.08 -10.52
C ALA A 200 -3.34 -22.76 -11.18
N GLU A 201 -2.63 -22.04 -12.05
CA GLU A 201 -1.47 -22.55 -12.79
C GLU A 201 -0.55 -21.39 -13.20
N THR A 202 0.76 -21.64 -13.27
CA THR A 202 1.74 -20.73 -13.88
C THR A 202 3.00 -21.49 -14.25
N GLU A 203 3.74 -21.02 -15.25
CA GLU A 203 5.06 -21.56 -15.58
C GLU A 203 6.15 -20.89 -14.75
N TYR A 204 5.96 -19.60 -14.42
CA TYR A 204 6.87 -18.82 -13.60
C TYR A 204 6.09 -18.11 -12.48
N LEU A 205 6.60 -18.20 -11.25
CA LEU A 205 6.08 -17.48 -10.10
C LEU A 205 7.20 -16.63 -9.51
N VAL A 206 6.98 -15.32 -9.49
CA VAL A 206 7.79 -14.35 -8.75
C VAL A 206 7.03 -14.05 -7.47
N ILE A 207 7.61 -14.44 -6.34
CA ILE A 207 6.98 -14.34 -5.02
C ILE A 207 7.86 -13.56 -4.05
N GLU A 208 7.24 -12.74 -3.21
CA GLU A 208 7.91 -12.07 -2.11
C GLU A 208 8.50 -13.07 -1.09
N SER A 209 9.42 -12.58 -0.26
CA SER A 209 10.08 -13.39 0.77
C SER A 209 10.31 -12.64 2.08
N THR A 210 9.45 -11.69 2.41
CA THR A 210 9.54 -10.80 3.59
C THR A 210 9.70 -11.60 4.89
N TYR A 211 8.98 -12.73 4.99
CA TYR A 211 9.05 -13.66 6.11
C TYR A 211 9.64 -15.02 5.73
N GLY A 212 10.43 -15.08 4.66
CA GLY A 212 10.99 -16.34 4.12
C GLY A 212 11.93 -17.08 5.09
N ASP A 213 12.42 -16.39 6.13
CA ASP A 213 13.30 -16.94 7.17
C ASP A 213 12.56 -17.42 8.44
N ARG A 214 11.22 -17.28 8.49
CA ARG A 214 10.43 -17.49 9.73
C ARG A 214 9.23 -18.41 9.50
N LEU A 215 8.82 -19.09 10.57
CA LEU A 215 7.57 -19.84 10.61
C LEU A 215 6.52 -19.03 11.36
N HIS A 216 5.36 -18.82 10.73
CA HIS A 216 4.20 -18.27 11.42
C HIS A 216 3.58 -19.33 12.35
N PRO A 217 3.04 -18.91 13.52
CA PRO A 217 2.29 -19.81 14.39
C PRO A 217 1.09 -20.43 13.66
N LYS A 218 0.90 -21.75 13.79
CA LYS A 218 -0.21 -22.48 13.14
C LYS A 218 -1.61 -22.08 13.63
N LYS A 219 -1.70 -21.50 14.82
CA LYS A 219 -2.93 -20.91 15.36
C LYS A 219 -2.68 -19.43 15.60
N ARG A 220 -3.57 -18.59 15.09
CA ARG A 220 -3.62 -17.19 15.51
C ARG A 220 -3.93 -17.14 17.00
N GLY A 221 -3.18 -16.30 17.72
CA GLY A 221 -3.51 -15.93 19.10
C GLY A 221 -4.79 -15.08 19.14
N ASP A 222 -5.26 -14.78 20.34
CA ASP A 222 -6.36 -13.84 20.55
C ASP A 222 -5.83 -12.41 20.49
N ALA A 223 -5.52 -11.92 19.28
CA ALA A 223 -4.95 -10.59 19.08
C ALA A 223 -5.85 -9.49 19.67
N VAL A 224 -7.17 -9.66 19.60
CA VAL A 224 -8.17 -8.74 20.17
C VAL A 224 -8.09 -8.73 21.69
N GLY A 225 -8.02 -9.91 22.32
CA GLY A 225 -7.85 -10.04 23.77
C GLY A 225 -6.50 -9.54 24.28
N GLU A 226 -5.42 -9.77 23.52
CA GLU A 226 -4.08 -9.25 23.81
C GLU A 226 -4.05 -7.70 23.75
N LEU A 227 -4.64 -7.12 22.70
CA LEU A 227 -4.78 -5.67 22.57
C LEU A 227 -5.65 -5.09 23.71
N ALA A 228 -6.78 -5.73 24.03
CA ALA A 228 -7.64 -5.33 25.14
C ALA A 228 -6.87 -5.33 26.47
N SER A 229 -6.03 -6.35 26.70
CA SER A 229 -5.19 -6.47 27.89
C SER A 229 -4.13 -5.36 27.95
N CYS A 230 -3.57 -4.96 26.80
CA CYS A 230 -2.66 -3.82 26.73
C CYS A 230 -3.36 -2.49 27.05
N ILE A 231 -4.54 -2.27 26.47
CA ILE A 231 -5.36 -1.07 26.73
C ILE A 231 -5.74 -1.00 28.21
N GLN A 232 -6.29 -2.08 28.77
CA GLN A 232 -6.69 -2.16 30.19
C GLN A 232 -5.52 -1.79 31.11
N ARG A 233 -4.36 -2.42 30.91
CA ARG A 233 -3.17 -2.16 31.75
C ARG A 233 -2.68 -0.72 31.67
N ALA A 234 -2.77 -0.07 30.51
CA ALA A 234 -2.36 1.32 30.36
C ALA A 234 -3.33 2.27 31.09
N LEU A 235 -4.63 2.07 30.88
CA LEU A 235 -5.68 2.91 31.46
C LEU A 235 -5.80 2.74 32.98
N ASP A 236 -5.64 1.52 33.51
CA ASP A 236 -5.63 1.27 34.97
C ASP A 236 -4.48 2.00 35.69
N ARG A 237 -3.42 2.36 34.96
CA ARG A 237 -2.29 3.13 35.48
C ARG A 237 -2.45 4.63 35.28
N GLY A 238 -3.58 5.08 34.73
CA GLY A 238 -3.82 6.48 34.36
C GLY A 238 -2.94 6.97 33.22
N GLY A 239 -2.45 6.07 32.36
CA GLY A 239 -1.56 6.39 31.25
C GLY A 239 -2.20 6.19 29.88
N ASN A 240 -1.49 6.63 28.84
CA ASN A 240 -1.89 6.52 27.44
C ASN A 240 -1.21 5.32 26.75
N LEU A 241 -1.89 4.73 25.76
CA LEU A 241 -1.31 3.72 24.87
C LEU A 241 -1.05 4.35 23.49
N VAL A 242 0.23 4.45 23.10
CA VAL A 242 0.64 4.94 21.78
C VAL A 242 0.94 3.73 20.88
N ILE A 243 0.31 3.68 19.71
CA ILE A 243 0.46 2.59 18.73
C ILE A 243 1.01 3.17 17.43
N PRO A 244 2.30 3.04 17.12
CA PRO A 244 2.82 3.38 15.81
C PRO A 244 2.30 2.37 14.78
N ALA A 245 1.69 2.85 13.71
CA ALA A 245 1.14 2.02 12.64
C ALA A 245 1.25 2.72 11.29
N PHE A 246 1.33 1.95 10.22
CA PHE A 246 1.19 2.48 8.87
C PHE A 246 -0.21 3.09 8.70
N ALA A 247 -0.27 4.25 8.04
CA ALA A 247 -1.50 5.00 7.82
C ALA A 247 -2.55 4.21 7.02
N VAL A 248 -2.09 3.33 6.13
CA VAL A 248 -2.92 2.46 5.29
C VAL A 248 -2.70 1.00 5.68
N GLY A 249 -3.77 0.22 5.77
CA GLY A 249 -3.76 -1.18 6.19
C GLY A 249 -3.79 -1.32 7.72
N ARG A 250 -2.62 -1.19 8.38
CA ARG A 250 -2.48 -1.51 9.81
C ARG A 250 -3.35 -0.63 10.72
N THR A 251 -3.49 0.66 10.41
CA THR A 251 -4.37 1.55 11.18
C THR A 251 -5.82 1.07 11.12
N GLN A 252 -6.31 0.66 9.95
CA GLN A 252 -7.70 0.19 9.77
C GLN A 252 -7.94 -1.15 10.50
N GLU A 253 -6.97 -2.07 10.49
CA GLU A 253 -7.03 -3.29 11.31
C GLU A 253 -7.11 -2.98 12.81
N MET A 254 -6.34 -2.00 13.30
CA MET A 254 -6.40 -1.59 14.70
C MET A 254 -7.76 -0.98 15.05
N LEU A 255 -8.32 -0.14 14.17
CA LEU A 255 -9.66 0.41 14.36
C LEU A 255 -10.74 -0.68 14.39
N TYR A 256 -10.63 -1.70 13.53
CA TYR A 256 -11.50 -2.88 13.57
C TYR A 256 -11.41 -3.59 14.92
N ALA A 257 -10.19 -3.90 15.39
CA ALA A 257 -9.98 -4.60 16.65
C ALA A 257 -10.51 -3.78 17.85
N ILE A 258 -10.29 -2.46 17.87
CA ILE A 258 -10.76 -1.58 18.94
C ILE A 258 -12.29 -1.48 18.95
N ARG A 259 -12.95 -1.46 17.78
CA ARG A 259 -14.41 -1.58 17.67
C ARG A 259 -14.89 -2.84 18.37
N GLU A 260 -14.29 -4.00 18.08
CA GLU A 260 -14.66 -5.26 18.74
C GLU A 260 -14.46 -5.24 20.25
N ILE A 261 -13.35 -4.67 20.71
CA ILE A 261 -13.04 -4.52 22.13
C ILE A 261 -14.14 -3.72 22.83
N LYS A 262 -14.56 -2.59 22.24
CA LYS A 262 -15.63 -1.75 22.78
C LYS A 262 -16.97 -2.45 22.74
N GLN A 263 -17.34 -3.06 21.61
CA GLN A 263 -18.61 -3.75 21.42
C GLN A 263 -18.80 -4.95 22.37
N ARG A 264 -17.72 -5.71 22.59
CA ARG A 264 -17.70 -6.87 23.51
C ARG A 264 -17.46 -6.45 24.97
N GLY A 265 -17.17 -5.17 25.22
CA GLY A 265 -16.85 -4.63 26.54
C GLY A 265 -15.67 -5.34 27.19
N LEU A 266 -14.58 -5.60 26.44
CA LEU A 266 -13.43 -6.36 26.95
C LEU A 266 -12.55 -5.54 27.92
N VAL A 267 -12.56 -4.21 27.80
CA VAL A 267 -11.96 -3.30 28.77
C VAL A 267 -13.03 -2.92 29.80
N LYS A 268 -12.71 -3.06 31.09
CA LYS A 268 -13.60 -2.82 32.22
C LYS A 268 -13.17 -1.59 33.00
N GLY A 269 -14.13 -0.80 33.47
CA GLY A 269 -13.88 0.41 34.26
C GLY A 269 -13.49 1.63 33.43
N HIS A 270 -13.32 1.48 32.11
CA HIS A 270 -12.94 2.54 31.17
C HIS A 270 -13.80 2.52 29.90
N ASP A 271 -15.08 2.13 30.00
CA ASP A 271 -15.94 1.78 28.85
C ASP A 271 -16.05 2.84 27.72
N ARG A 272 -15.68 4.10 28.01
CA ARG A 272 -15.73 5.24 27.07
C ARG A 272 -14.35 5.83 26.75
N PHE A 273 -13.27 5.04 26.85
CA PHE A 273 -11.92 5.52 26.51
C PHE A 273 -11.87 6.10 25.07
N PRO A 274 -11.31 7.30 24.87
CA PRO A 274 -11.18 7.91 23.55
C PRO A 274 -10.07 7.22 22.75
N VAL A 275 -10.16 7.29 21.42
CA VAL A 275 -9.13 6.79 20.50
C VAL A 275 -8.86 7.88 19.49
N TYR A 276 -7.58 8.20 19.27
CA TYR A 276 -7.16 9.25 18.35
C TYR A 276 -6.42 8.61 17.16
N VAL A 277 -6.79 9.01 15.96
CA VAL A 277 -6.01 8.76 14.75
C VAL A 277 -5.36 10.08 14.36
N ASP A 278 -4.04 10.16 14.56
CA ASP A 278 -3.25 11.38 14.35
C ASP A 278 -2.40 11.26 13.08
N SER A 279 -3.07 11.29 11.94
CA SER A 279 -2.43 11.30 10.62
C SER A 279 -3.46 11.69 9.56
N PRO A 280 -3.26 12.81 8.83
CA PRO A 280 -4.14 13.19 7.72
C PRO A 280 -4.29 12.07 6.70
N LEU A 281 -3.17 11.42 6.34
CA LEU A 281 -3.15 10.28 5.44
C LEU A 281 -3.97 9.10 5.97
N ALA A 282 -3.88 8.78 7.26
CA ALA A 282 -4.66 7.69 7.86
C ALA A 282 -6.16 7.99 7.88
N VAL A 283 -6.53 9.25 8.08
CA VAL A 283 -7.93 9.71 8.02
C VAL A 283 -8.48 9.56 6.60
N GLU A 284 -7.74 10.02 5.60
CA GLU A 284 -8.13 9.87 4.19
C GLU A 284 -8.22 8.40 3.78
N ALA A 285 -7.24 7.58 4.18
CA ALA A 285 -7.24 6.14 3.92
C ALA A 285 -8.44 5.44 4.57
N THR A 286 -8.78 5.82 5.81
CA THR A 286 -10.00 5.34 6.48
C THR A 286 -11.24 5.71 5.67
N GLY A 287 -11.31 6.93 5.12
CA GLY A 287 -12.37 7.35 4.21
C GLY A 287 -12.49 6.47 2.96
N ILE A 288 -11.38 6.06 2.36
CA ILE A 288 -11.36 5.16 1.20
C ILE A 288 -11.90 3.78 1.56
N PHE A 289 -11.49 3.21 2.70
CA PHE A 289 -12.07 1.94 3.18
C PHE A 289 -13.59 2.07 3.41
N LEU A 290 -14.09 3.21 3.88
CA LEU A 290 -15.53 3.40 4.08
C LEU A 290 -16.34 3.55 2.79
N GLN A 291 -15.69 3.87 1.67
CA GLN A 291 -16.35 4.21 0.40
C GLN A 291 -16.05 3.21 -0.73
N CYS A 292 -15.14 2.26 -0.52
CA CYS A 292 -14.81 1.27 -1.54
C CYS A 292 -16.00 0.32 -1.81
N ASP A 293 -15.89 -0.44 -2.89
CA ASP A 293 -16.88 -1.47 -3.20
C ASP A 293 -16.92 -2.49 -2.04
N PRO A 294 -18.09 -2.73 -1.40
CA PRO A 294 -18.19 -3.69 -0.31
C PRO A 294 -17.72 -5.11 -0.70
N THR A 295 -17.71 -5.46 -1.98
CA THR A 295 -17.23 -6.75 -2.48
C THR A 295 -15.71 -6.92 -2.36
N ASP A 296 -14.95 -5.83 -2.12
CA ASP A 296 -13.51 -5.87 -1.83
C ASP A 296 -13.22 -6.36 -0.40
N PHE A 297 -14.22 -6.38 0.48
CA PHE A 297 -14.07 -6.87 1.85
C PHE A 297 -14.34 -8.37 1.98
N ASP A 298 -13.83 -8.98 3.06
CA ASP A 298 -14.16 -10.33 3.48
C ASP A 298 -15.67 -10.52 3.78
N GLU A 299 -16.11 -11.77 3.85
CA GLU A 299 -17.52 -12.10 4.09
C GLU A 299 -18.02 -11.63 5.47
N GLU A 300 -17.15 -11.63 6.48
CA GLU A 300 -17.48 -11.22 7.85
C GLU A 300 -17.75 -9.71 7.94
N THR A 301 -16.89 -8.91 7.34
CA THR A 301 -16.98 -7.45 7.22
C THR A 301 -18.17 -7.08 6.36
N GLN A 302 -18.43 -7.79 5.26
CA GLN A 302 -19.64 -7.60 4.47
C GLN A 302 -20.90 -7.89 5.30
N ALA A 303 -20.89 -8.89 6.19
CA ALA A 303 -22.02 -9.17 7.08
C ALA A 303 -22.24 -8.04 8.11
N ILE A 304 -21.16 -7.45 8.64
CA ILE A 304 -21.21 -6.27 9.54
C ILE A 304 -21.81 -5.06 8.79
N LEU A 305 -21.34 -4.79 7.57
CA LEU A 305 -21.85 -3.71 6.73
C LEU A 305 -23.35 -3.87 6.40
N LYS A 306 -23.80 -5.10 6.11
CA LYS A 306 -25.23 -5.42 5.88
C LYS A 306 -26.12 -5.16 7.09
N GLN A 307 -25.56 -5.15 8.30
CA GLN A 307 -26.28 -4.78 9.53
C GLN A 307 -26.33 -3.26 9.76
N GLY A 308 -25.75 -2.46 8.87
CA GLY A 308 -25.62 -1.02 9.03
C GLY A 308 -24.53 -0.61 10.04
N VAL A 309 -23.65 -1.54 10.41
CA VAL A 309 -22.54 -1.28 11.32
C VAL A 309 -21.30 -0.94 10.50
N ASN A 310 -20.62 0.14 10.89
CA ASN A 310 -19.34 0.51 10.29
C ASN A 310 -18.21 -0.33 10.92
N PRO A 311 -17.39 -1.03 10.13
CA PRO A 311 -16.41 -1.97 10.66
C PRO A 311 -15.22 -1.30 11.35
N ILE A 312 -14.94 -0.03 11.09
CA ILE A 312 -13.75 0.69 11.60
C ILE A 312 -14.11 1.99 12.31
N TRP A 313 -15.38 2.15 12.70
CA TRP A 313 -15.88 3.31 13.44
C TRP A 313 -16.57 2.88 14.74
N PHE A 314 -16.44 3.72 15.76
CA PHE A 314 -17.05 3.52 17.07
C PHE A 314 -17.12 4.84 17.84
N ASP A 315 -17.99 4.89 18.85
CA ASP A 315 -18.09 6.05 19.74
C ASP A 315 -16.76 6.31 20.49
N GLY A 316 -16.33 7.57 20.43
CA GLY A 316 -15.07 8.03 21.02
C GLY A 316 -13.87 7.98 20.07
N LEU A 317 -14.06 7.61 18.79
CA LEU A 317 -13.04 7.81 17.75
C LEU A 317 -12.93 9.30 17.39
N LYS A 318 -11.74 9.87 17.54
CA LYS A 318 -11.39 11.24 17.20
C LYS A 318 -10.34 11.22 16.08
N LEU A 319 -10.60 11.95 15.00
CA LEU A 319 -9.71 12.04 13.84
C LEU A 319 -9.04 13.41 13.88
N ALA A 320 -7.70 13.45 13.88
CA ALA A 320 -6.94 14.69 13.76
C ALA A 320 -6.39 14.80 12.33
N VAL A 321 -6.85 15.82 11.61
CA VAL A 321 -6.56 16.06 10.19
C VAL A 321 -5.63 17.25 10.01
N SER A 322 -5.47 18.09 11.03
CA SER A 322 -4.58 19.25 11.02
C SER A 322 -3.50 19.18 12.10
N SER A 323 -2.40 19.88 11.88
CA SER A 323 -1.33 20.01 12.87
C SER A 323 -1.80 20.66 14.19
N ASP A 324 -2.84 21.50 14.15
CA ASP A 324 -3.40 22.11 15.35
C ASP A 324 -4.29 21.15 16.12
N GLU A 325 -5.07 20.31 15.43
CA GLU A 325 -5.80 19.20 16.07
C GLU A 325 -4.84 18.19 16.71
N SER A 326 -3.73 17.85 16.04
CA SER A 326 -2.68 16.99 16.60
C SER A 326 -2.10 17.57 17.88
N LYS A 327 -1.76 18.87 17.90
CA LYS A 327 -1.24 19.53 19.10
C LYS A 327 -2.24 19.51 20.25
N LEU A 328 -3.54 19.65 19.96
CA LEU A 328 -4.60 19.63 20.96
C LEU A 328 -4.73 18.28 21.68
N ILE A 329 -4.33 17.17 21.06
CA ILE A 329 -4.30 15.85 21.69
C ILE A 329 -3.42 15.88 22.96
N ASN A 330 -2.31 16.60 22.95
CA ASN A 330 -1.41 16.71 24.10
C ASN A 330 -2.01 17.48 25.29
N THR A 331 -3.14 18.16 25.06
CA THR A 331 -3.83 18.99 26.06
C THR A 331 -5.18 18.43 26.48
N ASP A 332 -5.59 17.27 25.94
CA ASP A 332 -6.80 16.56 26.38
C ASP A 332 -6.52 15.90 27.75
N PRO A 333 -7.24 16.29 28.82
CA PRO A 333 -6.92 15.96 30.21
C PRO A 333 -7.08 14.50 30.62
#